data_AF-A0A925FPQ1-F1
#
_entry.id   AF-A0A925FPQ1-F1
#
_cell.length_a   1.000
_cell.length_b   1.000
_cell.length_c   1.000
_cell.angle_alpha   90.00
_cell.angle_beta   90.00
_cell.angle_gamma   90.00
#
_symmetry.space_group_name_H-M   'P 1'
#
loop_
_entity.id
_entity.type
_entity.pdbx_description
1 polymer ?
#
loop_
_entity_poly.entity_id
_entity_poly.type
_entity_poly.pdbx_seq_one_letter_code
_entity_poly.pdbx_strand_id
1 'polypeptide(L)'
;MTYKVLVDDNFHYMDESERYAFGEFDTAEAALAAAKSMVDEDIASFYKEGMSAGDVYSQYTAFGVDPFIVSDAEKVEFSAWTYAKARSEELYGETIEVEPLKSLAEWFLVQFNAENIHVDARPPGRDGWQADIRWDSIVRVCFKTGDLLDSDEIYIFTDERSESYVIPTEAGGGIDLWYEIIGRKLFDAEIAIQAASSNGEVFCWPAIDI
;
A
#
# COMPACT_ATOMS: atom_id res chain seq x y z
N MET A 1 -1.76 18.72 -34.78
CA MET A 1 -0.91 18.37 -33.63
C MET A 1 -1.52 19.06 -32.46
N THR A 2 -2.12 18.31 -31.55
CA THR A 2 -2.75 18.86 -30.37
C THR A 2 -2.25 18.11 -29.14
N TYR A 3 -2.10 18.85 -28.05
CA TYR A 3 -1.71 18.32 -26.75
C TYR A 3 -2.91 18.45 -25.84
N LYS A 4 -3.47 17.32 -25.42
CA LYS A 4 -4.61 17.27 -24.52
C LYS A 4 -4.12 16.99 -23.11
N VAL A 5 -4.47 17.86 -22.17
CA VAL A 5 -4.25 17.62 -20.74
C VAL A 5 -5.48 16.89 -20.22
N LEU A 6 -5.26 15.65 -19.80
CA LEU A 6 -6.23 14.85 -19.06
C LEU A 6 -5.84 14.86 -17.58
N VAL A 7 -6.83 14.71 -16.71
CA VAL A 7 -6.64 14.84 -15.27
C VAL A 7 -7.35 13.69 -14.59
N ASP A 8 -6.58 12.94 -13.81
CA ASP A 8 -7.08 11.96 -12.85
C ASP A 8 -7.04 12.58 -11.44
N ASP A 9 -7.80 12.01 -10.50
CA ASP A 9 -7.83 12.42 -9.10
C ASP A 9 -7.06 11.38 -8.27
N ASN A 10 -6.07 11.81 -7.47
CA ASN A 10 -5.32 10.90 -6.61
C ASN A 10 -6.21 10.23 -5.55
N PHE A 11 -7.33 10.86 -5.16
CA PHE A 11 -8.26 10.29 -4.19
C PHE A 11 -9.11 9.16 -4.80
N HIS A 12 -9.45 9.26 -6.10
CA HIS A 12 -10.22 8.25 -6.84
C HIS A 12 -9.31 7.46 -7.79
N TYR A 13 -8.19 6.97 -7.26
CA TYR A 13 -7.14 6.32 -8.03
C TYR A 13 -7.68 5.15 -8.88
N MET A 14 -7.39 5.19 -10.19
CA MET A 14 -7.86 4.26 -11.24
C MET A 14 -9.35 4.32 -11.61
N ASP A 15 -10.14 5.26 -11.08
CA ASP A 15 -11.51 5.48 -11.54
C ASP A 15 -11.53 6.37 -12.79
N GLU A 16 -11.56 5.76 -13.98
CA GLU A 16 -11.63 6.50 -15.25
C GLU A 16 -12.93 7.32 -15.41
N SER A 17 -13.96 7.09 -14.60
CA SER A 17 -15.21 7.87 -14.67
C SER A 17 -15.06 9.27 -14.07
N GLU A 18 -14.08 9.47 -13.20
CA GLU A 18 -13.71 10.77 -12.62
C GLU A 18 -12.70 11.53 -13.49
N ARG A 19 -12.12 10.89 -14.51
CA ARG A 19 -11.19 11.52 -15.45
C ARG A 19 -11.88 12.59 -16.27
N TYR A 20 -11.29 13.77 -16.32
CA TYR A 20 -11.78 14.86 -17.17
C TYR A 20 -10.68 15.45 -18.06
N ALA A 21 -11.11 16.11 -19.14
CA ALA A 21 -10.23 16.89 -19.99
C ALA A 21 -10.13 18.32 -19.46
N PHE A 22 -8.92 18.74 -19.10
CA PHE A 22 -8.67 20.12 -18.67
C PHE A 22 -8.68 21.08 -19.87
N GLY A 23 -7.98 20.69 -20.95
CA GLY A 23 -7.89 21.53 -22.14
C GLY A 23 -7.08 20.90 -23.27
N GLU A 24 -7.14 21.55 -24.42
CA GLU A 24 -6.36 21.24 -25.61
C GLU A 24 -5.46 22.43 -25.96
N PHE A 25 -4.21 22.14 -26.30
CA PHE A 25 -3.17 23.12 -26.52
C PHE A 25 -2.44 22.87 -27.84
N ASP A 26 -2.01 23.95 -28.49
CA ASP A 26 -1.28 23.88 -29.76
C ASP A 26 0.18 23.45 -29.59
N THR A 27 0.75 23.59 -28.38
CA THR A 27 2.16 23.26 -28.10
C THR A 27 2.34 22.44 -26.83
N ALA A 28 3.41 21.64 -26.81
CA ALA A 28 3.80 20.82 -25.66
C ALA A 28 4.08 21.70 -24.43
N GLU A 29 4.73 22.85 -24.63
CA GLU A 29 5.08 23.79 -23.56
C GLU A 29 3.83 24.37 -22.90
N ALA A 30 2.80 24.69 -23.68
CA ALA A 30 1.54 25.22 -23.15
C ALA A 30 0.78 24.16 -22.35
N ALA A 31 0.71 22.93 -22.85
CA ALA A 31 0.11 21.81 -22.11
C ALA A 31 0.87 21.49 -20.82
N LEU A 32 2.21 21.50 -20.87
CA LEU A 32 3.06 21.28 -19.70
C LEU A 32 2.92 22.39 -18.67
N ALA A 33 2.85 23.66 -19.10
CA ALA A 33 2.62 24.78 -18.20
C ALA A 33 1.25 24.68 -17.52
N ALA A 34 0.22 24.27 -18.25
CA ALA A 34 -1.12 24.05 -17.69
C ALA A 34 -1.11 22.92 -16.64
N ALA A 35 -0.53 21.75 -16.98
CA ALA A 35 -0.42 20.63 -16.05
C ALA A 35 0.34 21.00 -14.77
N LYS A 36 1.46 21.71 -14.90
CA LYS A 36 2.24 22.20 -13.75
C LYS A 36 1.45 23.19 -12.88
N SER A 37 0.71 24.11 -13.49
CA SER A 37 -0.10 25.10 -12.76
C SER A 37 -1.11 24.42 -11.84
N MET A 38 -1.75 23.33 -12.28
CA MET A 38 -2.71 22.59 -11.46
C MET A 38 -2.03 21.99 -10.23
N VAL A 39 -0.86 21.38 -10.41
CA VAL A 39 -0.07 20.84 -9.29
C VAL A 39 0.40 21.94 -8.34
N ASP A 40 0.83 23.09 -8.87
CA ASP A 40 1.23 24.26 -8.09
C ASP A 40 0.07 24.82 -7.24
N GLU A 41 -1.14 24.87 -7.81
CA GLU A 41 -2.36 25.31 -7.12
C GLU A 41 -2.72 24.38 -5.96
N ASP A 42 -2.66 23.07 -6.16
CA ASP A 42 -2.91 22.08 -5.12
C ASP A 42 -1.88 22.16 -3.99
N ILE A 43 -0.58 22.19 -4.33
CA ILE A 43 0.51 22.34 -3.35
C ILE A 43 0.32 23.61 -2.52
N ALA A 44 -0.05 24.73 -3.16
CA ALA A 44 -0.33 25.98 -2.48
C ALA A 44 -1.57 25.89 -1.57
N SER A 45 -2.59 25.12 -1.95
CA SER A 45 -3.81 24.94 -1.17
C SER A 45 -3.60 24.03 0.05
N PHE A 46 -2.71 23.04 -0.04
CA PHE A 46 -2.39 22.12 1.05
C PHE A 46 -1.46 22.73 2.09
N TYR A 47 -0.81 23.85 1.78
CA TYR A 47 0.09 24.53 2.69
C TYR A 47 -0.61 24.99 3.97
N LYS A 48 0.01 24.67 5.11
CA LYS A 48 -0.27 25.26 6.42
C LYS A 48 1.05 25.63 7.09
N GLU A 49 1.02 26.70 7.88
CA GLU A 49 2.18 27.14 8.66
C GLU A 49 2.71 25.98 9.52
N GLY A 50 4.00 25.67 9.38
CA GLY A 50 4.68 24.60 10.11
C GLY A 50 4.72 23.22 9.43
N MET A 51 4.17 23.06 8.22
CA MET A 51 4.32 21.82 7.43
C MET A 51 5.72 21.71 6.79
N SER A 52 6.24 20.48 6.71
CA SER A 52 7.46 20.14 5.96
C SER A 52 7.20 19.96 4.46
N ALA A 53 8.26 19.88 3.66
CA ALA A 53 8.12 19.54 2.23
C ALA A 53 7.45 18.17 2.04
N GLY A 54 7.81 17.21 2.91
CA GLY A 54 7.26 15.85 2.90
C GLY A 54 5.78 15.80 3.25
N ASP A 55 5.32 16.63 4.20
CA ASP A 55 3.90 16.70 4.56
C ASP A 55 3.05 17.21 3.38
N VAL A 56 3.50 18.26 2.70
CA VAL A 56 2.78 18.84 1.56
C VAL A 56 2.77 17.88 0.37
N TYR A 57 3.90 17.22 0.10
CA TYR A 57 3.96 16.19 -0.94
C TYR A 57 3.03 15.00 -0.62
N SER A 58 3.00 14.54 0.63
CA SER A 58 2.12 13.45 1.06
C SER A 58 0.64 13.80 0.89
N GLN A 59 0.26 15.04 1.23
CA GLN A 59 -1.12 15.52 1.01
C GLN A 59 -1.46 15.57 -0.48
N TYR A 60 -0.55 16.05 -1.32
CA TYR A 60 -0.75 16.08 -2.76
C TYR A 60 -0.95 14.69 -3.36
N THR A 61 -0.12 13.71 -2.99
CA THR A 61 -0.27 12.34 -3.50
C THR A 61 -1.52 11.62 -2.99
N ALA A 62 -2.19 12.15 -1.96
CA ALA A 62 -3.43 11.59 -1.42
C ALA A 62 -4.70 12.29 -1.95
N PHE A 63 -4.62 13.60 -2.24
CA PHE A 63 -5.81 14.43 -2.51
C PHE A 63 -5.67 15.39 -3.68
N GLY A 64 -4.50 15.50 -4.28
CA GLY A 64 -4.24 16.37 -5.42
C GLY A 64 -4.66 15.75 -6.75
N VAL A 65 -4.61 16.55 -7.80
CA VAL A 65 -4.84 16.10 -9.17
C VAL A 65 -3.59 15.46 -9.78
N ASP A 66 -3.78 14.49 -10.69
CA ASP A 66 -2.72 13.86 -11.49
C ASP A 66 -2.90 14.21 -12.98
N PRO A 67 -2.49 15.41 -13.43
CA PRO A 67 -2.54 15.79 -14.83
C PRO A 67 -1.48 15.06 -15.66
N PHE A 68 -1.90 14.51 -16.80
CA PHE A 68 -1.03 13.90 -17.79
C PHE A 68 -1.36 14.38 -19.21
N ILE A 69 -0.36 14.33 -20.09
CA ILE A 69 -0.45 14.90 -21.44
C ILE A 69 -0.55 13.78 -22.46
N VAL A 70 -1.64 13.79 -23.22
CA VAL A 70 -1.86 12.91 -24.37
C VAL A 70 -1.70 13.73 -25.64
N SER A 71 -0.89 13.26 -26.58
CA SER A 71 -0.73 13.91 -27.88
C SER A 71 -0.64 12.89 -29.01
N ASP A 72 -1.12 13.29 -30.19
CA ASP A 72 -0.92 12.61 -31.46
C ASP A 72 0.45 12.94 -32.11
N ALA A 73 1.21 13.85 -31.49
CA ALA A 73 2.51 14.33 -31.93
C ALA A 73 3.65 13.74 -31.08
N GLU A 74 4.56 14.57 -30.59
CA GLU A 74 5.67 14.15 -29.74
C GLU A 74 5.17 13.80 -28.32
N LYS A 75 5.71 12.72 -27.76
CA LYS A 75 5.39 12.31 -26.39
C LYS A 75 6.01 13.32 -25.42
N VAL A 76 5.17 13.91 -24.57
CA VAL A 76 5.62 14.77 -23.47
C VAL A 76 5.77 13.92 -22.22
N GLU A 77 7.00 13.67 -21.78
CA GLU A 77 7.27 12.97 -20.53
C GLU A 77 7.00 13.91 -19.34
N PHE A 78 5.91 13.65 -18.62
CA PHE A 78 5.53 14.39 -17.43
C PHE A 78 4.89 13.46 -16.40
N SER A 79 5.27 13.60 -15.14
CA SER A 79 4.68 12.94 -13.99
C SER A 79 4.34 14.01 -12.97
N ALA A 80 3.06 14.12 -12.62
CA ALA A 80 2.59 15.14 -11.70
C ALA A 80 3.21 14.93 -10.30
N TRP A 81 3.32 13.68 -9.84
CA TRP A 81 4.01 13.33 -8.59
C TRP A 81 5.50 13.72 -8.59
N THR A 82 6.22 13.45 -9.69
CA THR A 82 7.64 13.84 -9.79
C THR A 82 7.80 15.35 -9.74
N TYR A 83 6.93 16.08 -10.44
CA TYR A 83 6.93 17.54 -10.40
C TYR A 83 6.56 18.07 -9.01
N ALA A 84 5.53 17.51 -8.38
CA ALA A 84 5.06 17.91 -7.06
C ALA A 84 6.14 17.74 -5.99
N LYS A 85 6.87 16.61 -6.02
CA LYS A 85 8.00 16.38 -5.11
C LYS A 85 9.05 17.49 -5.26
N ALA A 86 9.53 17.72 -6.48
CA ALA A 86 10.55 18.73 -6.75
C ALA A 86 10.08 20.14 -6.37
N ARG A 87 8.79 20.44 -6.59
CA ARG A 87 8.20 21.73 -6.26
C ARG A 87 8.07 21.95 -4.76
N SER A 88 7.64 20.94 -4.01
CA SER A 88 7.63 21.00 -2.55
C SER A 88 9.05 21.18 -2.01
N GLU A 89 10.04 20.47 -2.52
CA GLU A 89 11.45 20.67 -2.11
C GLU A 89 11.93 22.11 -2.36
N GLU A 90 11.61 22.69 -3.52
CA GLU A 90 11.97 24.06 -3.88
C GLU A 90 11.33 25.09 -2.94
N LEU A 91 10.04 24.94 -2.61
CA LEU A 91 9.29 25.91 -1.81
C LEU A 91 9.75 25.93 -0.34
N TYR A 92 10.15 24.79 0.21
CA TYR A 92 10.47 24.66 1.63
C TYR A 92 11.98 24.55 1.92
N GLY A 93 12.83 24.48 0.88
CA GLY A 93 14.28 24.42 1.04
C GLY A 93 14.77 23.15 1.75
N GLU A 94 13.96 22.09 1.70
CA GLU A 94 14.18 20.79 2.33
C GLU A 94 14.15 19.73 1.23
N THR A 95 15.11 18.82 1.24
CA THR A 95 15.03 17.64 0.36
C THR A 95 14.05 16.66 0.96
N ILE A 96 13.06 16.21 0.18
CA ILE A 96 12.15 15.16 0.59
C ILE A 96 12.95 13.86 0.47
N GLU A 97 13.59 13.51 1.58
CA GLU A 97 14.00 12.15 1.86
C GLU A 97 12.72 11.35 2.04
N VAL A 98 12.20 10.83 0.92
CA VAL A 98 11.45 9.58 1.00
C VAL A 98 12.47 8.56 1.49
N GLU A 99 12.58 8.40 2.82
CA GLU A 99 12.99 7.10 3.32
C GLU A 99 12.02 6.12 2.64
N PRO A 100 12.51 5.21 1.78
CA PRO A 100 11.62 4.22 1.21
C PRO A 100 10.95 3.55 2.39
N LEU A 101 9.61 3.58 2.42
CA LEU A 101 8.85 2.79 3.37
C LEU A 101 9.43 1.40 3.29
N LYS A 102 10.14 0.98 4.34
CA LYS A 102 10.69 -0.38 4.39
C LYS A 102 9.50 -1.29 4.18
N SER A 103 9.58 -2.09 3.12
CA SER A 103 8.51 -3.03 2.82
C SER A 103 8.29 -3.91 4.05
N LEU A 104 7.06 -4.40 4.23
CA LEU A 104 6.74 -5.26 5.38
C LEU A 104 7.74 -6.43 5.50
N ALA A 105 8.18 -6.99 4.37
CA ALA A 105 9.17 -8.06 4.29
C ALA A 105 10.57 -7.71 4.81
N GLU A 106 10.94 -6.43 4.91
CA GLU A 106 12.26 -6.02 5.41
C GLU A 106 12.34 -6.00 6.94
N TRP A 107 11.20 -5.91 7.61
CA TRP A 107 11.16 -5.74 9.07
C TRP A 107 10.23 -6.70 9.80
N PHE A 108 9.36 -7.42 9.09
CA PHE A 108 8.56 -8.51 9.63
C PHE A 108 8.99 -9.80 8.95
N LEU A 109 9.76 -10.62 9.67
CA LEU A 109 10.34 -11.86 9.15
C LEU A 109 9.70 -13.08 9.82
N VAL A 110 9.38 -14.06 8.99
CA VAL A 110 8.78 -15.33 9.38
C VAL A 110 9.62 -16.45 8.79
N GLN A 111 10.04 -17.37 9.65
CA GLN A 111 10.74 -18.59 9.25
C GLN A 111 10.08 -19.76 9.97
N PHE A 112 10.18 -20.96 9.42
CA PHE A 112 9.65 -22.13 10.10
C PHE A 112 10.49 -23.36 9.79
N ASN A 113 10.40 -24.34 10.67
CA ASN A 113 10.96 -25.67 10.50
C ASN A 113 9.89 -26.72 10.81
N ALA A 114 10.31 -27.98 11.00
CA ALA A 114 9.38 -29.07 11.28
C ALA A 114 8.57 -28.89 12.57
N GLU A 115 9.15 -28.22 13.59
CA GLU A 115 8.63 -28.12 14.95
C GLU A 115 8.02 -26.76 15.27
N ASN A 116 8.60 -25.66 14.76
CA ASN A 116 8.24 -24.30 15.15
C ASN A 116 8.12 -23.34 13.96
N ILE A 117 7.32 -22.30 14.17
CA ILE A 117 7.31 -21.03 13.43
C ILE A 117 8.06 -20.00 14.29
N HIS A 118 9.01 -19.30 13.68
CA HIS A 118 9.79 -18.22 14.26
C HIS A 118 9.35 -16.90 13.65
N VAL A 119 8.96 -15.95 14.49
CA VAL A 119 8.56 -14.60 14.08
C VAL A 119 9.52 -13.58 14.68
N ASP A 120 10.04 -12.67 13.86
CA ASP A 120 10.85 -11.51 14.28
C ASP A 120 10.31 -10.25 13.59
N ALA A 121 9.65 -9.39 14.36
CA ALA A 121 9.06 -8.16 13.88
C ALA A 121 9.76 -6.95 14.50
N ARG A 122 10.29 -6.06 13.65
CA ARG A 122 11.06 -4.87 14.02
C ARG A 122 10.49 -3.61 13.36
N PRO A 123 9.24 -3.23 13.67
CA PRO A 123 8.58 -2.09 13.05
C PRO A 123 9.41 -0.81 13.18
N PRO A 124 9.55 -0.03 12.09
CA PRO A 124 10.21 1.28 12.15
C PRO A 124 9.57 2.19 13.22
N GLY A 125 10.39 2.78 14.09
CA GLY A 125 9.93 3.72 15.12
C GLY A 125 9.16 3.10 16.30
N ARG A 126 9.13 1.77 16.43
CA ARG A 126 8.52 1.06 17.56
C ARG A 126 9.42 -0.07 18.06
N ASP A 127 9.16 -0.53 19.28
CA ASP A 127 9.86 -1.69 19.82
C ASP A 127 9.49 -2.95 19.03
N GLY A 128 10.51 -3.76 18.72
CA GLY A 128 10.33 -5.05 18.08
C GLY A 128 9.89 -6.14 19.04
N TRP A 129 9.36 -7.23 18.48
CA TRP A 129 8.98 -8.42 19.23
C TRP A 129 9.39 -9.68 18.47
N GLN A 130 9.56 -10.77 19.22
CA GLN A 130 9.89 -12.08 18.69
C GLN A 130 9.00 -13.15 19.33
N ALA A 131 8.69 -14.20 18.59
CA ALA A 131 7.97 -15.35 19.11
C ALA A 131 8.40 -16.66 18.43
N ASP A 132 8.35 -17.72 19.22
CA ASP A 132 8.44 -19.10 18.77
C ASP A 132 7.08 -19.76 18.99
N ILE A 133 6.42 -20.17 17.91
CA ILE A 133 5.10 -20.80 17.93
C ILE A 133 5.28 -22.26 17.56
N ARG A 134 4.91 -23.18 18.45
CA ARG A 134 4.94 -24.60 18.14
C ARG A 134 3.80 -24.97 17.20
N TRP A 135 4.05 -25.80 16.21
CA TRP A 135 2.98 -26.26 15.31
C TRP A 135 1.88 -27.04 16.04
N ASP A 136 2.24 -27.77 17.09
CA ASP A 136 1.32 -28.64 17.84
C ASP A 136 0.49 -27.89 18.89
N SER A 137 0.82 -26.64 19.20
CA SER A 137 0.01 -25.79 20.09
C SER A 137 -1.07 -25.01 19.35
N ILE A 138 -1.07 -25.02 18.00
CA ILE A 138 -2.05 -24.29 17.20
C ILE A 138 -3.43 -24.95 17.30
N VAL A 139 -4.40 -24.21 17.82
CA VAL A 139 -5.79 -24.69 18.02
C VAL A 139 -6.76 -24.13 16.99
N ARG A 140 -6.41 -23.00 16.37
CA ARG A 140 -7.26 -22.33 15.37
C ARG A 140 -6.42 -21.39 14.52
N VAL A 141 -6.72 -21.33 13.24
CA VAL A 141 -6.19 -20.31 12.33
C VAL A 141 -7.34 -19.54 11.71
N CYS A 142 -7.24 -18.22 11.66
CA CYS A 142 -8.11 -17.39 10.85
C CYS A 142 -7.31 -16.67 9.77
N PHE A 143 -7.91 -16.49 8.61
CA PHE A 143 -7.37 -15.74 7.49
C PHE A 143 -8.33 -14.59 7.20
N LYS A 144 -7.83 -13.37 7.28
CA LYS A 144 -8.57 -12.17 6.91
C LYS A 144 -8.03 -11.69 5.56
N THR A 145 -8.91 -11.55 4.58
CA THR A 145 -8.53 -10.92 3.32
C THR A 145 -8.43 -9.42 3.52
N GLY A 146 -7.32 -8.83 3.08
CA GLY A 146 -7.14 -7.40 2.95
C GLY A 146 -8.02 -6.81 1.83
N ASP A 147 -7.95 -5.49 1.70
CA ASP A 147 -8.54 -4.75 0.58
C ASP A 147 -7.41 -4.13 -0.28
N LEU A 148 -7.69 -3.07 -1.05
CA LEU A 148 -6.68 -2.44 -1.90
C LEU A 148 -5.52 -1.80 -1.12
N LEU A 149 -5.69 -1.54 0.18
CA LEU A 149 -4.73 -0.83 1.03
C LEU A 149 -4.25 -1.67 2.22
N ASP A 150 -5.00 -2.72 2.60
CA ASP A 150 -4.67 -3.63 3.68
C ASP A 150 -4.08 -4.96 3.18
N SER A 151 -3.13 -5.51 3.93
CA SER A 151 -2.60 -6.85 3.70
C SER A 151 -3.58 -7.95 4.10
N ASP A 152 -3.45 -9.11 3.46
CA ASP A 152 -4.04 -10.35 3.97
C ASP A 152 -3.34 -10.74 5.28
N GLU A 153 -4.12 -11.15 6.29
CA GLU A 153 -3.62 -11.40 7.64
C GLU A 153 -3.92 -12.82 8.11
N ILE A 154 -2.89 -13.52 8.59
CA ILE A 154 -2.96 -14.83 9.21
C ILE A 154 -3.00 -14.65 10.74
N TYR A 155 -4.08 -15.08 11.36
CA TYR A 155 -4.27 -15.10 12.80
C TYR A 155 -4.06 -16.51 13.32
N ILE A 156 -3.03 -16.74 14.13
CA ILE A 156 -2.71 -18.04 14.73
C ILE A 156 -3.06 -18.00 16.21
N PHE A 157 -4.03 -18.83 16.61
CA PHE A 157 -4.40 -19.04 18.00
C PHE A 157 -3.75 -20.31 18.53
N THR A 158 -3.26 -20.24 19.76
CA THR A 158 -2.61 -21.37 20.44
C THR A 158 -3.31 -21.69 21.76
N ASP A 159 -3.01 -22.83 22.36
CA ASP A 159 -3.43 -23.16 23.72
C ASP A 159 -2.54 -22.53 24.82
N GLU A 160 -1.48 -21.82 24.42
CA GLU A 160 -0.50 -21.21 25.33
C GLU A 160 -0.89 -19.79 25.77
N ARG A 161 -1.73 -19.10 24.99
CA ARG A 161 -2.17 -17.72 25.26
C ARG A 161 -3.54 -17.42 24.65
N SER A 162 -4.21 -16.40 25.18
CA SER A 162 -5.54 -15.99 24.70
C SER A 162 -5.53 -15.14 23.42
N GLU A 163 -4.47 -14.37 23.18
CA GLU A 163 -4.37 -13.55 21.97
C GLU A 163 -3.75 -14.34 20.80
N SER A 164 -4.20 -14.05 19.59
CA SER A 164 -3.57 -14.57 18.38
C SER A 164 -2.24 -13.89 18.08
N TYR A 165 -1.36 -14.62 17.42
CA TYR A 165 -0.30 -14.01 16.61
C TYR A 165 -0.89 -13.55 15.28
N VAL A 166 -0.58 -12.34 14.85
CA VAL A 166 -1.04 -11.79 13.57
C VAL A 166 0.16 -11.64 12.66
N ILE A 167 0.10 -12.29 11.50
CA ILE A 167 1.19 -12.36 10.53
C ILE A 167 0.61 -12.00 9.16
N PRO A 168 1.00 -10.86 8.56
CA PRO A 168 0.53 -10.54 7.22
C PRO A 168 1.24 -11.38 6.17
N THR A 169 0.58 -11.68 5.05
CA THR A 169 1.14 -12.56 4.01
C THR A 169 2.36 -11.97 3.28
N GLU A 170 2.45 -10.65 3.26
CA GLU A 170 3.50 -9.85 2.65
C GLU A 170 4.72 -9.68 3.57
N ALA A 171 4.66 -10.21 4.79
CA ALA A 171 5.84 -10.40 5.62
C ALA A 171 6.86 -11.30 4.90
N GLY A 172 8.15 -11.16 5.24
CA GLY A 172 9.19 -11.98 4.66
C GLY A 172 8.99 -13.44 5.08
N GLY A 173 8.52 -14.29 4.18
CA GLY A 173 8.13 -15.68 4.46
C GLY A 173 6.66 -15.88 4.87
N GLY A 174 5.83 -14.82 4.87
CA GLY A 174 4.41 -14.90 5.22
C GLY A 174 3.58 -15.78 4.27
N ILE A 175 3.78 -15.63 2.96
CA ILE A 175 3.10 -16.46 1.97
C ILE A 175 3.52 -17.94 2.03
N ASP A 176 4.81 -18.21 2.31
CA ASP A 176 5.32 -19.58 2.47
C ASP A 176 4.71 -20.22 3.72
N LEU A 177 4.57 -19.45 4.80
CA LEU A 177 3.89 -19.89 6.02
C LEU A 177 2.43 -20.26 5.72
N TRP A 178 1.72 -19.46 4.92
CA TRP A 178 0.34 -19.74 4.56
C TRP A 178 0.18 -21.09 3.84
N TYR A 179 1.04 -21.36 2.85
CA TYR A 179 1.04 -22.65 2.16
C TYR A 179 1.37 -23.82 3.10
N GLU A 180 2.30 -23.63 4.04
CA GLU A 180 2.64 -24.66 5.02
C GLU A 180 1.48 -24.95 5.98
N ILE A 181 0.74 -23.93 6.43
CA ILE A 181 -0.47 -24.08 7.26
C ILE A 181 -1.52 -24.95 6.55
N ILE A 182 -1.80 -24.66 5.26
CA ILE A 182 -2.73 -25.46 4.45
C ILE A 182 -2.18 -26.87 4.25
N GLY A 183 -0.89 -27.01 3.94
CA GLY A 183 -0.23 -28.31 3.75
C GLY A 183 -0.29 -29.21 4.98
N ARG A 184 -0.19 -28.61 6.17
CA ARG A 184 -0.36 -29.29 7.47
C ARG A 184 -1.81 -29.53 7.86
N LYS A 185 -2.77 -29.07 7.06
CA LYS A 185 -4.22 -29.16 7.31
C LYS A 185 -4.66 -28.44 8.60
N LEU A 186 -3.92 -27.40 8.97
CA LEU A 186 -4.28 -26.49 10.05
C LEU A 186 -5.29 -25.43 9.59
N PHE A 187 -5.50 -25.33 8.28
CA PHE A 187 -6.57 -24.57 7.66
C PHE A 187 -7.16 -25.38 6.50
N ASP A 188 -8.46 -25.28 6.28
CA ASP A 188 -9.13 -26.02 5.22
C ASP A 188 -8.84 -25.43 3.84
N ALA A 189 -8.45 -26.29 2.89
CA ALA A 189 -8.01 -25.85 1.57
C ALA A 189 -9.17 -25.30 0.71
N GLU A 190 -10.40 -25.80 0.87
CA GLU A 190 -11.55 -25.27 0.13
C GLU A 190 -11.93 -23.88 0.64
N ILE A 191 -11.88 -23.69 1.96
CA ILE A 191 -12.06 -22.37 2.58
C ILE A 191 -10.97 -21.40 2.11
N ALA A 192 -9.71 -21.83 1.99
CA ALA A 192 -8.64 -20.99 1.48
C ALA A 192 -8.87 -20.56 0.01
N ILE A 193 -9.40 -21.44 -0.84
CA ILE A 193 -9.77 -21.11 -2.22
C ILE A 193 -10.91 -20.08 -2.24
N GLN A 194 -11.90 -20.23 -1.36
CA GLN A 194 -12.97 -19.25 -1.22
C GLN A 194 -12.43 -17.88 -0.79
N ALA A 195 -11.54 -17.85 0.21
CA ALA A 195 -10.93 -16.62 0.72
C ALA A 195 -10.17 -15.87 -0.38
N ALA A 196 -9.47 -16.57 -1.29
CA ALA A 196 -8.74 -15.94 -2.39
C ALA A 196 -9.62 -15.13 -3.37
N SER A 197 -10.95 -15.28 -3.30
CA SER A 197 -11.92 -14.53 -4.13
C SER A 197 -12.76 -13.52 -3.35
N SER A 198 -12.51 -13.34 -2.05
CA SER A 198 -13.23 -12.40 -1.19
C SER A 198 -12.40 -11.15 -0.87
N ASN A 199 -13.05 -10.12 -0.33
CA ASN A 199 -12.41 -8.85 0.05
C ASN A 199 -12.94 -8.41 1.41
N GLY A 200 -12.05 -8.14 2.37
CA GLY A 200 -12.40 -7.75 3.75
C GLY A 200 -13.08 -8.82 4.62
N GLU A 201 -13.18 -10.08 4.17
CA GLU A 201 -13.82 -11.17 4.92
C GLU A 201 -12.84 -11.92 5.83
N VAL A 202 -13.38 -12.58 6.87
CA VAL A 202 -12.60 -13.40 7.81
C VAL A 202 -13.08 -14.84 7.76
N PHE A 203 -12.14 -15.74 7.51
CA PHE A 203 -12.35 -17.19 7.44
C PHE A 203 -11.60 -17.85 8.57
N CYS A 204 -12.21 -18.76 9.30
CA CYS A 204 -11.57 -19.43 10.42
C CYS A 204 -11.73 -20.93 10.36
N TRP A 205 -10.67 -21.64 10.77
CA TRP A 205 -10.65 -23.09 10.88
C TRP A 205 -10.01 -23.55 12.20
N PRO A 206 -10.60 -24.52 12.92
CA PRO A 206 -11.96 -25.04 12.70
C PRO A 206 -13.02 -23.94 12.92
N ALA A 207 -14.20 -24.08 12.31
CA ALA A 207 -15.32 -23.20 12.61
C ALA A 207 -15.67 -23.28 14.11
N ILE A 208 -16.15 -22.19 14.71
CA ILE A 208 -16.75 -22.30 16.05
C ILE A 208 -18.14 -22.90 15.83
N ASP A 209 -18.41 -24.03 16.47
CA ASP A 209 -19.79 -24.48 16.65
C ASP A 209 -20.47 -23.45 17.57
N ILE A 210 -21.36 -22.64 16.99
CA ILE A 210 -22.17 -21.65 17.73
C ILE A 210 -23.43 -22.33 18.26
#